data_AF-A0AAV9ZPT9-F1
#
_entry.id   AF-A0AAV9ZPT9-F1
#
_cell.length_a   1.000
_cell.length_b   1.000
_cell.length_c   1.000
_cell.angle_alpha   90.00
_cell.angle_beta   90.00
_cell.angle_gamma   90.00
#
_symmetry.space_group_name_H-M   'P 1'
#
loop_
_entity.id
_entity.type
_entity.pdbx_description
1 polymer ?
#
loop_
_entity_poly.entity_id
_entity_poly.type
_entity_poly.pdbx_seq_one_letter_code
_entity_poly.pdbx_strand_id
1 'polypeptide(L)'
;RAYPENSSPDLQCSHCDIPLFKDPPARTTAPSLLDSTRPKPDSKPRPVLQGPYLPLSTQLVEFLNREGNEAACESYLTRKRVPGKMSDIQDGEICQTLKGPDGRKFFDTAADRPNPDELRIGLSNAHLGFSFTRTNDAGTHSTGAASFCVTGLPAHKRYRPRNLLLTHLGPGPHEETCDQFQRTMASTVTELLMLYDKGIVAETPKFPNGK
;
A
#
# COMPACT_ATOMS: atom_id res chain seq x y z
N ARG A 1 7.09 -10.49 -5.37
CA ARG A 1 7.78 -9.33 -6.00
C ARG A 1 6.86 -8.80 -7.08
N ALA A 2 6.63 -7.48 -7.12
CA ALA A 2 5.92 -6.84 -8.21
C ALA A 2 6.93 -6.46 -9.30
N TYR A 3 6.50 -6.55 -10.56
CA TYR A 3 7.30 -6.17 -11.72
C TYR A 3 6.54 -5.09 -12.51
N PRO A 4 7.22 -4.09 -13.07
CA PRO A 4 6.57 -3.04 -13.88
C PRO A 4 5.79 -3.60 -15.07
N GLU A 5 4.75 -2.91 -15.51
CA GLU A 5 3.94 -3.31 -16.66
C GLU A 5 4.76 -3.41 -17.97
N ASN A 6 5.79 -2.58 -18.10
CA ASN A 6 6.71 -2.58 -19.25
C ASN A 6 7.85 -3.61 -19.14
N SER A 7 7.73 -4.60 -18.25
CA SER A 7 8.72 -5.69 -18.13
C SER A 7 8.81 -6.51 -19.42
N SER A 8 10.02 -6.96 -19.74
CA SER A 8 10.26 -7.76 -20.94
C SER A 8 9.52 -9.11 -20.89
N PRO A 9 8.92 -9.61 -21.99
CA PRO A 9 8.18 -10.87 -21.98
C PRO A 9 8.99 -12.13 -21.64
N ASP A 10 10.30 -12.08 -21.85
CA ASP A 10 11.26 -13.14 -21.49
C ASP A 10 11.72 -13.05 -20.03
N LEU A 11 11.22 -12.08 -19.26
CA LEU A 11 11.59 -11.90 -17.86
C LEU A 11 11.14 -13.11 -17.01
N GLN A 12 12.09 -13.60 -16.22
CA GLN A 12 11.88 -14.66 -15.25
C GLN A 12 11.87 -14.10 -13.82
N CYS A 13 11.20 -14.81 -12.93
CA CYS A 13 11.22 -14.48 -11.51
C CYS A 13 12.65 -14.56 -10.96
N SER A 14 13.16 -13.46 -10.42
CA SER A 14 14.51 -13.33 -9.83
C SER A 14 14.76 -14.16 -8.54
N HIS A 15 13.96 -15.19 -8.28
CA HIS A 15 14.08 -16.06 -7.10
C HIS A 15 13.85 -17.54 -7.43
N CYS A 16 12.94 -17.84 -8.35
CA CYS A 16 12.57 -19.22 -8.69
C CYS A 16 12.68 -19.53 -10.20
N ASP A 17 13.17 -18.58 -11.00
CA ASP A 17 13.43 -18.72 -12.44
C ASP A 17 12.20 -19.12 -13.27
N ILE A 18 10.98 -18.95 -12.72
CA ILE A 18 9.72 -19.20 -13.41
C ILE A 18 9.43 -18.03 -14.37
N PRO A 19 9.04 -18.29 -15.63
CA PRO A 19 8.59 -17.24 -16.56
C PRO A 19 7.42 -16.43 -16.00
N LEU A 20 7.50 -15.10 -16.12
CA LEU A 20 6.44 -14.20 -15.65
C LEU A 20 5.30 -14.03 -16.65
N PHE A 21 5.54 -14.41 -17.91
CA PHE A 21 4.59 -14.32 -19.00
C PHE A 21 4.29 -15.71 -19.57
N LYS A 22 3.06 -15.90 -20.01
CA LYS A 22 2.61 -17.06 -20.77
C LYS A 22 2.69 -16.71 -22.25
N ASP A 23 3.23 -17.63 -23.04
CA ASP A 23 3.19 -17.53 -24.48
C ASP A 23 1.73 -17.54 -24.98
N PRO A 24 1.43 -16.79 -26.06
CA PRO A 24 0.13 -16.88 -26.69
C PRO A 24 -0.12 -18.33 -27.15
N PRO A 25 -1.35 -18.84 -27.05
CA PRO A 25 -1.66 -20.20 -27.47
C PRO A 25 -1.29 -20.41 -28.95
N ALA A 26 -0.46 -21.41 -29.23
CA ALA A 26 -0.10 -21.78 -30.58
C ALA A 26 -1.37 -22.18 -31.37
N ARG A 27 -1.51 -21.71 -32.61
CA ARG A 27 -2.58 -22.15 -33.52
C ARG A 27 -2.41 -23.63 -33.81
N THR A 28 -3.19 -24.49 -33.17
CA THR A 28 -3.25 -25.94 -33.49
C THR A 28 -4.38 -26.29 -34.45
N THR A 29 -5.23 -25.34 -34.85
CA THR A 29 -6.32 -25.58 -35.81
C THR A 29 -6.12 -24.81 -37.11
N ALA A 30 -6.30 -25.52 -38.22
CA ALA A 30 -6.34 -24.94 -39.57
C ALA A 30 -7.37 -23.80 -39.63
N PRO A 31 -7.10 -22.72 -40.39
CA PRO A 31 -8.02 -21.60 -40.48
C PRO A 31 -9.36 -22.05 -41.05
N SER A 32 -10.42 -22.03 -40.24
CA SER A 32 -11.79 -22.14 -40.74
C SER A 32 -12.10 -20.88 -41.54
N LEU A 33 -12.37 -21.03 -42.84
CA LEU A 33 -12.68 -19.94 -43.77
C LEU A 33 -14.01 -19.20 -43.46
N LEU A 34 -14.74 -19.63 -42.43
CA LEU A 34 -16.11 -19.18 -42.13
C LEU A 34 -16.22 -18.22 -40.94
N ASP A 35 -15.13 -17.89 -40.25
CA ASP A 35 -15.20 -17.08 -39.00
C ASP A 35 -14.42 -15.77 -39.13
N SER A 36 -14.90 -14.87 -40.00
CA SER A 36 -14.31 -13.53 -40.24
C SER A 36 -14.63 -12.50 -39.16
N THR A 37 -15.46 -12.85 -38.17
CA THR A 37 -15.93 -11.96 -37.11
C THR A 37 -15.22 -12.18 -35.77
N ARG A 38 -14.34 -13.20 -35.64
CA ARG A 38 -13.52 -13.36 -34.44
C ARG A 38 -12.43 -12.29 -34.36
N PRO A 39 -12.29 -11.58 -33.23
CA PRO A 39 -11.12 -10.77 -32.97
C PRO A 39 -9.85 -11.62 -33.15
N LYS A 40 -8.87 -11.12 -33.91
CA LYS A 40 -7.57 -11.78 -34.00
C LYS A 40 -7.04 -11.99 -32.58
N PRO A 41 -6.64 -13.22 -32.19
CA PRO A 41 -6.08 -13.44 -30.87
C PRO A 41 -4.85 -12.55 -30.71
N ASP A 42 -4.78 -11.88 -29.56
CA ASP A 42 -3.65 -11.03 -29.21
C ASP A 42 -2.38 -11.87 -29.20
N SER A 43 -1.42 -11.53 -30.06
CA SER A 43 -0.16 -12.26 -30.24
C SER A 43 0.87 -11.90 -29.16
N LYS A 44 0.50 -11.06 -28.19
CA LYS A 44 1.38 -10.62 -27.12
C LYS A 44 1.39 -11.63 -25.97
N PRO A 45 2.57 -11.99 -25.44
CA PRO A 45 2.68 -12.73 -24.19
C PRO A 45 1.91 -12.04 -23.07
N ARG A 46 1.20 -12.83 -22.25
CA ARG A 46 0.34 -12.30 -21.17
C ARG A 46 0.95 -12.59 -19.81
N PRO A 47 0.92 -11.64 -18.86
CA PRO A 47 1.41 -11.88 -17.51
C PRO A 47 0.65 -13.06 -16.87
N VAL A 48 1.37 -13.90 -16.12
CA VAL A 48 0.79 -15.03 -15.39
C VAL A 48 -0.21 -14.53 -14.34
N LEU A 49 0.10 -13.40 -13.70
CA LEU A 49 -0.74 -12.70 -12.73
C LEU A 49 -0.50 -11.19 -12.87
N GLN A 50 -1.56 -10.39 -12.80
CA GLN A 50 -1.51 -8.94 -12.81
C GLN A 50 -2.46 -8.41 -11.73
N GLY A 51 -2.06 -7.32 -11.07
CA GLY A 51 -2.90 -6.64 -10.10
C GLY A 51 -2.50 -5.17 -9.97
N PRO A 52 -3.41 -4.30 -9.49
CA PRO A 52 -3.07 -2.92 -9.20
C PRO A 52 -2.05 -2.87 -8.07
N TYR A 53 -1.01 -2.06 -8.24
CA TYR A 53 -0.01 -1.82 -7.22
C TYR A 53 0.37 -0.35 -7.23
N LEU A 54 0.16 0.32 -6.09
CA LEU A 54 0.60 1.69 -5.87
C LEU A 54 1.45 1.71 -4.59
N PRO A 55 2.76 1.98 -4.69
CA PRO A 55 3.65 1.99 -3.54
C PRO A 55 3.16 2.95 -2.45
N LEU A 56 3.17 2.52 -1.18
CA LEU A 56 2.92 3.35 0.00
C LEU A 56 3.82 4.59 0.02
N SER A 57 5.07 4.48 -0.40
CA SER A 57 6.03 5.59 -0.53
C SER A 57 5.47 6.70 -1.42
N THR A 58 4.96 6.35 -2.61
CA THR A 58 4.28 7.29 -3.51
C THR A 58 3.02 7.87 -2.88
N GLN A 59 2.17 7.02 -2.29
CA GLN A 59 0.93 7.47 -1.65
C GLN A 59 1.18 8.42 -0.47
N LEU A 60 2.24 8.20 0.30
CA LEU A 60 2.64 9.05 1.42
C LEU A 60 3.09 10.44 0.95
N VAL A 61 3.85 10.52 -0.14
CA VAL A 61 4.22 11.82 -0.74
C VAL A 61 2.97 12.59 -1.18
N GLU A 62 2.06 11.95 -1.92
CA GLU A 62 0.80 12.56 -2.33
C GLU A 62 -0.06 12.98 -1.12
N PHE A 63 -0.08 12.16 -0.07
CA PHE A 63 -0.79 12.43 1.16
C PHE A 63 -0.23 13.66 1.89
N LEU A 64 1.09 13.77 2.02
CA LEU A 64 1.77 14.88 2.69
C LEU A 64 1.62 16.20 1.92
N ASN A 65 1.54 16.13 0.59
CA ASN A 65 1.31 17.29 -0.27
C ASN A 65 -0.10 17.92 -0.13
N ARG A 66 -1.02 17.26 0.58
CA ARG A 66 -2.35 17.82 0.84
C ARG A 66 -2.30 18.78 2.00
N GLU A 67 -3.04 19.88 1.85
CA GLU A 67 -3.09 20.96 2.82
C GLU A 67 -3.35 20.48 4.26
N GLY A 68 -2.43 20.82 5.16
CA GLY A 68 -2.52 20.55 6.59
C GLY A 68 -2.29 19.08 7.01
N ASN A 69 -2.00 18.15 6.09
CA ASN A 69 -1.71 16.77 6.45
C ASN A 69 -0.34 16.63 7.11
N GLU A 70 0.70 17.28 6.57
CA GLU A 70 2.03 17.28 7.17
C GLU A 70 2.01 17.87 8.60
N ALA A 71 1.43 19.06 8.78
CA ALA A 71 1.32 19.70 10.10
C ALA A 71 0.49 18.86 11.09
N ALA A 72 -0.55 18.16 10.62
CA ALA A 72 -1.31 17.25 11.47
C ALA A 72 -0.44 16.07 11.94
N CYS A 73 0.38 15.51 11.06
CA CYS A 73 1.31 14.44 11.42
C CYS A 73 2.41 14.90 12.38
N GLU A 74 2.84 16.16 12.34
CA GLU A 74 3.81 16.75 13.28
C GLU A 74 3.22 17.10 14.65
N SER A 75 1.89 17.12 14.80
CA SER A 75 1.22 17.62 16.00
C SER A 75 1.62 16.90 17.30
N TYR A 76 2.12 15.67 17.21
CA TYR A 76 2.58 14.90 18.36
C TYR A 76 3.86 15.43 19.00
N LEU A 77 4.66 16.20 18.25
CA LEU A 77 5.94 16.75 18.70
C LEU A 77 5.74 17.78 19.82
N THR A 78 4.66 18.54 19.77
CA THR A 78 4.37 19.65 20.70
C THR A 78 3.23 19.34 21.68
N ARG A 79 2.61 18.16 21.56
CA ARG A 79 1.44 17.80 22.34
C ARG A 79 1.79 17.58 23.82
N LYS A 80 1.08 18.27 24.70
CA LYS A 80 1.13 18.01 26.14
C LYS A 80 0.29 16.79 26.49
N ARG A 81 0.90 15.79 27.14
CA ARG A 81 0.23 14.58 27.62
C ARG A 81 -0.10 14.71 29.10
N VAL A 82 -1.26 14.18 29.50
CA VAL A 82 -1.68 14.11 30.91
C VAL A 82 -1.47 12.68 31.41
N PRO A 83 -0.66 12.46 32.45
CA PRO A 83 -0.45 11.12 33.01
C PRO A 83 -1.78 10.42 33.33
N GLY A 84 -1.91 9.15 32.92
CA GLY A 84 -3.12 8.35 33.15
C GLY A 84 -4.30 8.63 32.22
N LYS A 85 -4.18 9.56 31.26
CA LYS A 85 -5.24 9.85 30.28
C LYS A 85 -4.74 9.62 28.85
N MET A 86 -5.39 8.70 28.14
CA MET A 86 -5.19 8.50 26.71
C MET A 86 -6.20 9.33 25.93
N SER A 87 -5.72 10.21 25.07
CA SER A 87 -6.54 11.13 24.27
C SER A 87 -6.50 10.83 22.77
N ASP A 88 -5.50 10.08 22.33
CA ASP A 88 -5.35 9.61 20.95
C ASP A 88 -4.59 8.28 20.87
N ILE A 89 -4.34 7.82 19.64
CA ILE A 89 -3.60 6.58 19.36
C ILE A 89 -2.13 6.68 19.82
N GLN A 90 -1.52 7.86 19.75
CA GLN A 90 -0.11 8.04 20.08
C GLN A 90 0.15 7.99 21.58
N ASP A 91 -0.87 8.19 22.41
CA ASP A 91 -0.80 7.98 23.86
C ASP A 91 -0.77 6.47 24.23
N GLY A 92 -1.04 5.58 23.27
CA GLY A 92 -0.98 4.14 23.48
C GLY A 92 0.44 3.61 23.73
N GLU A 93 0.53 2.50 24.47
CA GLU A 93 1.80 1.91 24.91
C GLU A 93 2.79 1.71 23.76
N ILE A 94 2.35 1.12 22.65
CA ILE A 94 3.20 0.86 21.48
C ILE A 94 3.79 2.17 20.93
N CYS A 95 3.01 3.24 20.78
CA CYS A 95 3.55 4.52 20.32
C CYS A 95 4.55 5.14 21.30
N GLN A 96 4.48 4.79 22.60
CA GLN A 96 5.37 5.30 23.63
C GLN A 96 6.66 4.47 23.81
N THR A 97 6.65 3.20 23.40
CA THR A 97 7.73 2.24 23.66
C THR A 97 8.39 1.68 22.41
N LEU A 98 7.71 1.69 21.26
CA LEU A 98 8.22 1.19 19.99
C LEU A 98 9.58 1.82 19.69
N LYS A 99 10.55 0.97 19.38
CA LYS A 99 11.88 1.41 18.98
C LYS A 99 11.92 1.67 17.48
N GLY A 100 12.72 2.63 17.05
CA GLY A 100 13.12 2.77 15.65
C GLY A 100 14.32 1.89 15.31
N PRO A 101 14.75 1.89 14.04
CA PRO A 101 15.97 1.20 13.60
C PRO A 101 17.22 1.65 14.35
N ASP A 102 17.20 2.86 14.90
CA ASP A 102 18.27 3.48 15.72
C ASP A 102 18.28 3.03 17.19
N GLY A 103 17.32 2.19 17.62
CA GLY A 103 17.15 1.76 19.02
C GLY A 103 16.58 2.83 19.96
N ARG A 104 16.38 4.08 19.48
CA ARG A 104 15.64 5.14 20.20
C ARG A 104 14.14 4.93 20.01
N LYS A 105 13.32 5.71 20.72
CA LYS A 105 11.86 5.65 20.54
C LYS A 105 11.52 6.05 19.11
N PHE A 106 10.60 5.34 18.45
CA PHE A 106 10.14 5.69 17.13
C PHE A 106 9.49 7.09 17.17
N PHE A 107 8.50 7.33 18.01
CA PHE A 107 7.95 8.68 18.20
C PHE A 107 8.75 9.47 19.26
N ASP A 108 10.01 9.79 18.98
CA ASP A 108 10.85 10.60 19.87
C ASP A 108 10.48 12.10 19.78
N THR A 109 10.13 12.68 20.92
CA THR A 109 9.80 14.11 21.08
C THR A 109 10.88 14.87 21.84
N ALA A 110 12.02 14.24 22.15
CA ALA A 110 13.14 14.91 22.80
C ALA A 110 13.74 15.99 21.90
N ALA A 111 14.16 17.11 22.50
CA ALA A 111 14.76 18.22 21.76
C ALA A 111 16.12 17.86 21.14
N ASP A 112 16.80 16.84 21.67
CA ASP A 112 18.10 16.33 21.22
C ASP A 112 17.99 15.10 20.30
N ARG A 113 16.79 14.85 19.75
CA ARG A 113 16.57 13.69 18.87
C ARG A 113 17.43 13.80 17.61
N PRO A 114 17.97 12.68 17.10
CA PRO A 114 18.64 12.68 15.81
C PRO A 114 17.64 13.09 14.73
N ASN A 115 18.10 13.86 13.75
CA ASN A 115 17.31 14.31 12.60
C ASN A 115 15.99 15.00 13.01
N PRO A 116 16.04 16.22 13.61
CA PRO A 116 14.84 16.92 14.05
C PRO A 116 13.82 17.18 12.92
N ASP A 117 14.28 17.21 11.66
CA ASP A 117 13.46 17.40 10.46
C ASP A 117 12.74 16.11 10.00
N GLU A 118 13.15 14.93 10.49
CA GLU A 118 12.55 13.65 10.15
C GLU A 118 11.10 13.54 10.69
N LEU A 119 10.17 13.24 9.79
CA LEU A 119 8.77 12.99 10.13
C LEU A 119 8.48 11.49 10.20
N ARG A 120 8.31 11.00 11.42
CA ARG A 120 7.93 9.61 11.67
C ARG A 120 6.41 9.45 11.69
N ILE A 121 5.90 8.60 10.80
CA ILE A 121 4.47 8.42 10.54
C ILE A 121 4.04 7.02 10.98
N GLY A 122 3.00 6.94 11.81
CA GLY A 122 2.35 5.69 12.13
C GLY A 122 1.25 5.35 11.14
N LEU A 123 1.17 4.09 10.74
CA LEU A 123 0.15 3.56 9.85
C LEU A 123 -0.65 2.46 10.57
N SER A 124 -1.97 2.48 10.42
CA SER A 124 -2.86 1.41 10.91
C SER A 124 -3.54 0.77 9.72
N ASN A 125 -3.36 -0.55 9.56
CA ASN A 125 -3.95 -1.31 8.47
C ASN A 125 -5.41 -1.68 8.80
N ALA A 126 -6.29 -1.56 7.83
CA ALA A 126 -7.64 -2.10 7.87
C ALA A 126 -7.90 -2.90 6.60
N HIS A 127 -8.40 -4.13 6.77
CA HIS A 127 -8.89 -4.97 5.69
C HIS A 127 -10.41 -5.08 5.79
N LEU A 128 -11.10 -4.89 4.68
CA LEU A 128 -12.54 -4.98 4.57
C LEU A 128 -12.92 -5.93 3.43
N GLY A 129 -13.71 -6.95 3.76
CA GLY A 129 -14.32 -7.85 2.78
C GLY A 129 -15.71 -7.37 2.38
N PHE A 130 -15.99 -7.38 1.09
CA PHE A 130 -17.30 -7.10 0.50
C PHE A 130 -17.82 -8.38 -0.15
N SER A 131 -18.87 -8.97 0.44
CA SER A 131 -19.41 -10.24 -0.06
C SER A 131 -20.66 -10.01 -0.90
N PHE A 132 -20.66 -10.49 -2.15
CA PHE A 132 -21.82 -10.34 -3.04
C PHE A 132 -23.12 -10.92 -2.46
N THR A 133 -23.02 -11.92 -1.58
CA THR A 133 -24.17 -12.55 -0.93
C THR A 133 -24.69 -11.80 0.29
N ARG A 134 -23.92 -10.85 0.85
CA ARG A 134 -24.20 -10.24 2.16
C ARG A 134 -24.23 -8.71 2.14
N THR A 135 -23.67 -8.06 1.13
CA THR A 135 -23.64 -6.60 1.03
C THR A 135 -24.46 -6.14 -0.17
N ASN A 136 -25.41 -5.25 0.09
CA ASN A 136 -26.33 -4.70 -0.93
C ASN A 136 -25.62 -3.90 -2.03
N ASP A 137 -24.40 -3.44 -1.75
CA ASP A 137 -23.58 -2.63 -2.66
C ASP A 137 -22.48 -3.42 -3.38
N ALA A 138 -22.35 -4.73 -3.11
CA ALA A 138 -21.42 -5.56 -3.87
C ALA A 138 -22.07 -5.92 -5.22
N GLY A 139 -21.29 -5.83 -6.31
CA GLY A 139 -21.73 -6.22 -7.64
C GLY A 139 -21.98 -7.73 -7.76
N THR A 140 -21.71 -8.32 -8.92
CA THR A 140 -21.89 -9.77 -9.13
C THR A 140 -20.89 -10.65 -8.37
N HIS A 141 -19.95 -10.07 -7.64
CA HIS A 141 -18.70 -10.70 -7.19
C HIS A 141 -18.24 -10.16 -5.84
N SER A 142 -17.73 -11.04 -4.98
CA SER A 142 -17.06 -10.65 -3.73
C SER A 142 -15.68 -10.07 -4.03
N THR A 143 -15.25 -9.11 -3.23
CA THR A 143 -13.91 -8.51 -3.30
C THR A 143 -13.46 -8.09 -1.90
N GLY A 144 -12.16 -7.90 -1.71
CA GLY A 144 -11.60 -7.35 -0.47
C GLY A 144 -10.80 -6.10 -0.77
N ALA A 145 -10.67 -5.20 0.20
CA ALA A 145 -9.77 -4.07 0.10
C ALA A 145 -8.93 -3.97 1.38
N ALA A 146 -7.64 -3.67 1.24
CA ALA A 146 -6.81 -3.26 2.38
C ALA A 146 -6.34 -1.83 2.19
N SER A 147 -6.48 -1.03 3.25
CA SER A 147 -6.06 0.36 3.28
C SER A 147 -5.39 0.70 4.60
N PHE A 148 -4.47 1.66 4.56
CA PHE A 148 -3.87 2.24 5.74
C PHE A 148 -4.51 3.58 6.06
N CYS A 149 -4.68 3.86 7.35
CA CYS A 149 -4.93 5.20 7.83
C CYS A 149 -3.70 5.73 8.59
N VAL A 150 -3.44 7.03 8.46
CA VAL A 150 -2.32 7.70 9.12
C VAL A 150 -2.70 8.03 10.57
N THR A 151 -2.03 7.41 11.54
CA THR A 151 -2.41 7.48 12.96
C THR A 151 -2.20 8.87 13.56
N GLY A 152 -1.23 9.63 13.02
CA GLY A 152 -0.95 11.02 13.42
C GLY A 152 -2.05 12.02 13.05
N LEU A 153 -3.02 11.64 12.20
CA LEU A 153 -4.16 12.50 11.93
C LEU A 153 -5.14 12.56 13.11
N PRO A 154 -5.82 13.70 13.32
CA PRO A 154 -6.94 13.78 14.26
C PRO A 154 -8.09 12.88 13.79
N ALA A 155 -8.90 12.39 14.74
CA ALA A 155 -9.94 11.38 14.48
C ALA A 155 -10.88 11.75 13.32
N HIS A 156 -11.29 13.02 13.22
CA HIS A 156 -12.19 13.52 12.17
C HIS A 156 -11.56 13.60 10.76
N LYS A 157 -10.23 13.47 10.63
CA LYS A 157 -9.50 13.43 9.35
C LYS A 157 -9.03 12.01 8.99
N ARG A 158 -8.75 11.16 9.99
CA ARG A 158 -8.08 9.87 9.82
C ARG A 158 -8.80 8.91 8.87
N TYR A 159 -10.12 8.84 8.95
CA TYR A 159 -10.94 7.93 8.15
C TYR A 159 -11.64 8.60 6.96
N ARG A 160 -11.28 9.85 6.64
CA ARG A 160 -11.80 10.47 5.41
C ARG A 160 -11.25 9.68 4.22
N PRO A 161 -12.09 9.28 3.24
CA PRO A 161 -11.63 8.48 2.10
C PRO A 161 -10.42 9.08 1.39
N ARG A 162 -10.36 10.42 1.28
CA ARG A 162 -9.21 11.12 0.71
C ARG A 162 -7.90 10.80 1.42
N ASN A 163 -7.89 10.52 2.73
CA ASN A 163 -6.69 10.28 3.54
C ASN A 163 -6.35 8.79 3.72
N LEU A 164 -7.12 7.87 3.13
CA LEU A 164 -6.80 6.45 3.15
C LEU A 164 -5.77 6.13 2.07
N LEU A 165 -4.81 5.27 2.40
CA LEU A 165 -3.78 4.78 1.48
C LEU A 165 -4.16 3.36 1.07
N LEU A 166 -4.63 3.17 -0.17
CA LEU A 166 -5.13 1.88 -0.65
C LEU A 166 -3.95 1.02 -1.12
N THR A 167 -3.80 -0.19 -0.58
CA THR A 167 -2.63 -1.04 -0.86
C THR A 167 -2.98 -2.38 -1.46
N HIS A 168 -4.23 -2.82 -1.30
CA HIS A 168 -4.68 -4.09 -1.83
C HIS A 168 -6.12 -4.00 -2.30
N LEU A 169 -6.38 -4.63 -3.43
CA LEU A 169 -7.71 -4.91 -3.94
C LEU A 169 -7.75 -6.39 -4.35
N GLY A 170 -8.59 -7.16 -3.66
CA GLY A 170 -8.73 -8.59 -3.85
C GLY A 170 -9.35 -8.91 -5.21
N PRO A 171 -8.77 -9.85 -5.98
CA PRO A 171 -9.36 -10.31 -7.23
C PRO A 171 -10.62 -11.11 -6.89
N GLY A 172 -11.79 -10.58 -7.27
CA GLY A 172 -13.04 -11.35 -7.23
C GLY A 172 -12.97 -12.57 -8.16
N PRO A 173 -13.98 -13.46 -8.14
CA PRO A 173 -15.33 -13.24 -7.61
C PRO A 173 -15.59 -13.77 -6.21
N HIS A 174 -14.62 -14.48 -5.62
CA HIS A 174 -14.70 -15.04 -4.28
C HIS A 174 -13.79 -14.27 -3.34
N GLU A 175 -14.06 -14.39 -2.04
CA GLU A 175 -13.13 -13.91 -1.02
C GLU A 175 -11.80 -14.66 -1.14
N GLU A 176 -10.70 -13.94 -1.04
CA GLU A 176 -9.37 -14.52 -1.09
C GLU A 176 -9.17 -15.46 0.10
N THR A 177 -8.48 -16.58 -0.12
CA THR A 177 -7.98 -17.38 0.99
C THR A 177 -6.89 -16.62 1.74
N CYS A 178 -6.64 -16.94 3.01
CA CYS A 178 -5.56 -16.32 3.79
C CYS A 178 -4.21 -16.41 3.08
N ASP A 179 -3.93 -17.53 2.41
CA ASP A 179 -2.69 -17.72 1.65
C ASP A 179 -2.60 -16.81 0.42
N GLN A 180 -3.73 -16.59 -0.27
CA GLN A 180 -3.79 -15.66 -1.40
C GLN A 180 -3.55 -14.23 -0.91
N PHE A 181 -4.24 -13.83 0.15
CA PHE A 181 -4.08 -12.51 0.76
C PHE A 181 -2.65 -12.28 1.28
N GLN A 182 -2.03 -13.27 1.92
CA GLN A 182 -0.65 -13.14 2.39
C GLN A 182 0.34 -12.97 1.23
N ARG A 183 0.13 -13.67 0.11
CA ARG A 183 0.97 -13.54 -1.09
C ARG A 183 0.84 -12.17 -1.74
N THR A 184 -0.36 -11.61 -1.82
CA THR A 184 -0.60 -10.29 -2.40
C THR A 184 -0.06 -9.17 -1.50
N MET A 185 -0.23 -9.30 -0.18
CA MET A 185 0.31 -8.34 0.80
C MET A 185 1.84 -8.36 0.95
N ALA A 186 2.53 -9.39 0.45
CA ALA A 186 3.98 -9.51 0.59
C ALA A 186 4.75 -8.29 0.04
N SER A 187 4.27 -7.69 -1.05
CA SER A 187 4.88 -6.47 -1.61
C SER A 187 4.69 -5.27 -0.68
N THR A 188 3.50 -5.09 -0.11
CA THR A 188 3.20 -4.05 0.87
C THR A 188 4.03 -4.19 2.14
N VAL A 189 4.19 -5.43 2.66
CA VAL A 189 5.05 -5.70 3.82
C VAL A 189 6.52 -5.37 3.53
N THR A 190 7.01 -5.74 2.34
CA THR A 190 8.37 -5.40 1.92
C THR A 190 8.58 -3.88 1.90
N GLU A 191 7.58 -3.14 1.42
CA GLU A 191 7.64 -1.69 1.40
C GLU A 191 7.59 -1.06 2.80
N LEU A 192 6.75 -1.59 3.70
CA LEU A 192 6.72 -1.15 5.10
C LEU A 192 8.07 -1.36 5.79
N LEU A 193 8.75 -2.49 5.54
CA LEU A 193 10.09 -2.74 6.08
C LEU A 193 11.12 -1.74 5.52
N MET A 194 11.08 -1.50 4.21
CA MET A 194 11.95 -0.50 3.58
C MET A 194 11.71 0.91 4.12
N LEU A 195 10.45 1.32 4.30
CA LEU A 195 10.07 2.60 4.88
C LEU A 195 10.49 2.71 6.34
N TYR A 196 10.37 1.62 7.10
CA TYR A 196 10.79 1.59 8.50
C TYR A 196 12.30 1.72 8.65
N ASP A 197 13.09 1.00 7.84
CA ASP A 197 14.56 0.97 7.96
C ASP A 197 15.24 2.18 7.32
N LYS A 198 14.73 2.66 6.18
CA LYS A 198 15.42 3.67 5.34
C LYS A 198 14.67 4.98 5.20
N GLY A 199 13.36 4.98 5.46
CA GLY A 199 12.50 6.11 5.13
C GLY A 199 12.47 6.42 3.63
N ILE A 200 11.94 7.60 3.30
CA ILE A 200 11.99 8.23 1.99
C ILE A 200 12.17 9.72 2.16
N VAL A 201 12.73 10.38 1.15
CA VAL A 201 12.72 11.85 1.06
C VAL A 201 11.44 12.25 0.34
N ALA A 202 10.63 13.10 0.96
CA ALA A 202 9.37 13.58 0.41
C ALA A 202 9.40 15.09 0.20
N GLU A 203 9.23 15.54 -1.05
CA GLU A 203 8.98 16.94 -1.37
C GLU A 203 7.57 17.31 -0.91
N THR A 204 7.45 18.34 -0.07
CA THR A 204 6.18 18.86 0.43
C THR A 204 6.10 20.37 0.23
N PRO A 205 4.92 21.00 0.36
CA PRO A 205 4.80 22.46 0.27
C PRO A 205 5.66 23.19 1.32
N LYS A 206 5.91 22.57 2.48
CA LYS A 206 6.76 23.12 3.56
C LYS A 206 8.26 22.86 3.30
N PHE A 207 8.59 21.76 2.63
CA PHE A 207 9.96 21.34 2.32
C PHE A 207 10.09 21.02 0.81
N PRO A 208 10.22 22.05 -0.06
CA PRO A 208 10.22 21.86 -1.52
C PRO A 208 11.46 21.13 -2.04
N ASN A 209 12.54 21.08 -1.27
CA ASN A 209 13.76 20.31 -1.60
C ASN A 209 13.76 18.91 -0.98
N GLY A 210 12.62 18.48 -0.42
CA GLY A 210 12.48 17.22 0.29
C GLY A 210 12.87 17.30 1.76
N LYS A 211 12.27 16.41 2.56
CA LYS A 211 12.71 16.04 3.92
C LYS A 211 12.56 14.54 4.13
#